data_AF-A0A377R422-F1
#
_entry.id   AF-A0A377R422-F1
#
_cell.length_a   1.000
_cell.length_b   1.000
_cell.length_c   1.000
_cell.angle_alpha   90.00
_cell.angle_beta   90.00
_cell.angle_gamma   90.00
#
_symmetry.space_group_name_H-M   'P 1'
#
loop_
_entity.id
_entity.type
_entity.pdbx_description
1 polymer ?
#
loop_
_entity_poly.entity_id
_entity_poly.type
_entity_poly.pdbx_seq_one_letter_code
_entity_poly.pdbx_strand_id
1 'polypeptide(L)'
;MYRAGMATILSQLVRDERLCVIEQLTAATPKTKDFAEQVKNLGLEQVLFVTSQLDENVYLSSRNLPNVLVLEAQQIDPYSLLRYKKVVVTKAAVAQLEEQWV
;
A
#
# COMPACT_ATOMS: atom_id res chain seq x y z
N MET A 1 8.58 19.48 -9.96
CA MET A 1 9.50 18.91 -8.94
C MET A 1 8.88 17.73 -8.18
N TYR A 2 7.66 17.83 -7.64
CA TYR A 2 7.03 16.75 -6.85
C TYR A 2 6.91 15.40 -7.60
N ARG A 3 6.45 15.40 -8.86
CA ARG A 3 6.32 14.19 -9.69
C ARG A 3 7.64 13.43 -9.87
N ALA A 4 8.73 14.16 -10.16
CA ALA A 4 10.05 13.57 -10.32
C ALA A 4 10.59 12.98 -9.00
N GLY A 5 10.29 13.62 -7.86
CA GLY A 5 10.62 13.09 -6.54
C GLY A 5 9.91 11.77 -6.26
N MET A 6 8.60 11.70 -6.53
CA MET A 6 7.80 10.48 -6.40
C MET A 6 8.32 9.34 -7.28
N ALA A 7 8.59 9.61 -8.56
CA ALA A 7 9.16 8.62 -9.48
C ALA A 7 10.52 8.09 -9.01
N THR A 8 11.37 8.96 -8.44
CA THR A 8 12.67 8.56 -7.88
C THR A 8 12.51 7.67 -6.65
N ILE A 9 11.58 8.01 -5.75
CA ILE A 9 11.28 7.21 -4.55
C ILE A 9 10.76 5.83 -4.97
N LEU A 10 9.80 5.76 -5.89
CA LEU A 10 9.26 4.49 -6.38
C LEU A 10 10.35 3.63 -7.04
N SER A 11 11.22 4.24 -7.84
CA SER A 11 12.37 3.54 -8.45
C SER A 11 13.35 3.00 -7.40
N GLN A 12 13.57 3.75 -6.33
CA GLN A 12 14.42 3.30 -5.22
C GLN A 12 13.76 2.17 -4.43
N LEU A 13 12.45 2.22 -4.18
CA LEU A 13 11.72 1.16 -3.50
C LEU A 13 11.76 -0.17 -4.26
N VAL A 14 11.74 -0.12 -5.60
CA VAL A 14 11.94 -1.30 -6.45
C VAL A 14 13.36 -1.83 -6.33
N ARG A 15 14.37 -0.95 -6.36
CA ARG A 15 15.78 -1.31 -6.19
C ARG A 15 16.07 -1.98 -4.83
N ASP A 16 15.41 -1.50 -3.78
CA ASP A 16 15.55 -2.03 -2.42
C ASP A 16 14.68 -3.29 -2.17
N GLU A 17 13.99 -3.81 -3.19
CA GLU A 17 13.05 -4.94 -3.08
C GLU A 17 11.95 -4.70 -2.02
N ARG A 18 11.60 -3.44 -1.78
CA ARG A 18 10.59 -3.02 -0.80
C ARG A 18 9.19 -2.93 -1.39
N LEU A 19 9.09 -2.84 -2.71
CA LEU A 19 7.83 -2.75 -3.44
C LEU A 19 7.37 -4.15 -3.89
N CYS A 20 6.15 -4.52 -3.50
CA CYS A 20 5.50 -5.75 -3.91
C CYS A 20 4.20 -5.43 -4.64
N VAL A 21 3.88 -6.18 -5.69
CA VAL A 21 2.62 -6.04 -6.43
C VAL A 21 1.73 -7.24 -6.15
N ILE A 22 0.47 -6.99 -5.81
CA ILE A 22 -0.56 -8.02 -5.62
C ILE A 22 -1.71 -7.80 -6.59
N GLU A 23 -2.47 -8.86 -6.90
CA GLU A 23 -3.62 -8.73 -7.80
C GLU A 23 -4.75 -7.91 -7.16
N GLN A 24 -5.17 -8.33 -5.96
CA GLN A 24 -6.28 -7.71 -5.24
C GLN A 24 -6.03 -7.77 -3.73
N LEU A 25 -6.53 -6.74 -3.04
CA LEU A 25 -6.57 -6.68 -1.58
C LEU A 25 -8.04 -6.67 -1.16
N THR A 26 -8.52 -7.77 -0.58
CA THR A 26 -9.90 -7.89 -0.09
C THR A 26 -9.89 -8.43 1.33
N ALA A 27 -10.77 -7.89 2.17
CA ALA A 27 -11.02 -8.37 3.52
C ALA A 27 -12.41 -9.02 3.55
N ALA A 28 -12.48 -10.32 3.86
CA ALA A 28 -13.76 -11.04 3.92
C ALA A 28 -14.65 -10.58 5.08
N THR A 29 -14.04 -10.05 6.14
CA THR A 29 -14.70 -9.55 7.35
C THR A 29 -14.07 -8.22 7.75
N PRO A 30 -14.84 -7.24 8.29
CA PRO A 30 -14.31 -5.98 8.80
C PRO A 30 -13.68 -6.16 10.19
N LYS A 31 -12.82 -7.18 10.37
CA LYS A 31 -12.20 -7.54 11.63
C LYS A 31 -10.69 -7.29 11.57
N THR A 32 -10.24 -6.44 12.48
CA THR A 32 -8.82 -6.08 12.64
C THR A 32 -7.92 -7.27 12.97
N LYS A 33 -8.43 -8.26 13.72
CA LYS A 33 -7.70 -9.49 14.05
C LYS A 33 -7.41 -10.34 12.82
N ASP A 34 -8.45 -10.61 12.02
CA ASP A 34 -8.34 -11.44 10.82
C ASP A 34 -7.37 -10.80 9.82
N PHE A 35 -7.44 -9.47 9.65
CA PHE A 35 -6.52 -8.73 8.80
C PHE A 35 -5.08 -8.69 9.35
N ALA A 36 -4.90 -8.55 10.67
CA ALA A 36 -3.57 -8.64 11.28
C ALA A 36 -2.94 -10.02 11.11
N GLU A 37 -3.73 -11.09 11.21
CA GLU A 37 -3.26 -12.46 10.94
C GLU A 37 -2.87 -12.64 9.48
N GLN A 38 -3.66 -12.12 8.52
CA GLN A 38 -3.29 -12.13 7.10
C GLN A 38 -1.96 -11.42 6.85
N VAL A 39 -1.78 -10.22 7.41
CA VAL A 39 -0.54 -9.45 7.28
C VAL A 39 0.65 -10.19 7.92
N LYS A 40 0.44 -10.82 9.08
CA LYS A 40 1.47 -11.63 9.76
C LYS A 40 1.84 -12.88 8.97
N ASN A 41 0.87 -13.56 8.35
CA ASN A 41 1.10 -14.74 7.51
C ASN A 41 1.91 -14.40 6.25
N LEU A 42 1.78 -13.16 5.76
CA LEU A 42 2.61 -12.63 4.68
C LEU A 42 4.03 -12.25 5.14
N GLY A 43 4.34 -12.36 6.44
CA GLY A 43 5.63 -11.98 7.02
C GLY A 43 5.87 -10.47 7.02
N LEU A 44 4.80 -9.67 6.94
CA LEU A 44 4.89 -8.21 6.84
C LEU A 44 4.69 -7.60 8.24
N GLU A 45 5.70 -6.87 8.73
CA GLU A 45 5.59 -6.19 10.04
C GLU A 45 5.05 -4.77 9.91
N GLN A 46 5.58 -4.01 8.95
CA GLN A 46 5.24 -2.62 8.70
C GLN A 46 5.00 -2.43 7.21
N VAL A 47 3.74 -2.23 6.84
CA VAL A 47 3.33 -2.25 5.44
C VAL A 47 2.39 -1.10 5.10
N LEU A 48 2.66 -0.48 3.95
CA LEU A 48 1.74 0.40 3.27
C LEU A 48 1.04 -0.38 2.16
N PHE A 49 -0.28 -0.46 2.21
CA PHE A 49 -1.10 -0.95 1.11
C PHE A 49 -1.58 0.22 0.28
N VAL A 50 -1.45 0.09 -1.04
CA VAL A 50 -1.93 1.06 -2.01
C VAL A 50 -2.98 0.38 -2.90
N THR A 51 -4.19 0.90 -2.89
CA THR A 51 -5.31 0.39 -3.69
C THR A 51 -5.83 1.48 -4.64
N SER A 52 -6.49 1.08 -5.73
CA SER A 52 -7.13 2.03 -6.66
C SER A 52 -8.44 2.57 -6.10
N GLN A 53 -9.18 1.70 -5.40
CA GLN A 53 -10.40 2.02 -4.68
C GLN A 53 -10.28 1.48 -3.26
N LEU A 54 -10.73 2.27 -2.30
CA LEU A 54 -10.77 1.88 -0.91
C LEU A 54 -12.02 1.03 -0.65
N ASP A 55 -11.82 -0.25 -0.32
CA ASP A 55 -12.90 -1.10 0.21
C ASP A 55 -13.14 -0.74 1.68
N GLU A 56 -14.39 -0.51 2.06
CA GLU A 56 -14.81 -0.16 3.41
C GLU A 56 -14.38 -1.24 4.42
N ASN A 57 -14.45 -2.52 4.05
CA ASN A 57 -14.04 -3.62 4.93
C ASN A 57 -12.54 -3.60 5.20
N VAL A 58 -11.74 -3.34 4.17
CA VAL A 58 -10.28 -3.23 4.28
C VAL A 58 -9.92 -2.01 5.13
N TYR A 59 -10.55 -0.87 4.89
CA TYR A 59 -10.33 0.37 5.64
C TYR A 59 -10.67 0.22 7.12
N LEU A 60 -11.85 -0.34 7.44
CA LEU A 60 -12.27 -0.58 8.81
C LEU A 60 -11.34 -1.56 9.54
N SER A 61 -10.84 -2.57 8.83
CA SER A 61 -9.92 -3.57 9.39
C SER A 61 -8.50 -3.05 9.59
N SER A 62 -8.03 -2.13 8.74
CA SER A 62 -6.67 -1.59 8.82
C SER A 62 -6.53 -0.43 9.80
N ARG A 63 -7.57 0.39 9.99
CA ARG A 63 -7.47 1.67 10.73
C ARG A 63 -6.94 1.54 12.17
N ASN A 64 -7.19 0.42 12.83
CA ASN A 64 -6.75 0.20 14.22
C ASN A 64 -5.32 -0.38 14.33
N LEU A 65 -4.67 -0.70 13.21
CA LEU A 65 -3.34 -1.31 13.20
C LEU A 65 -2.27 -0.21 13.06
N PRO A 66 -1.41 0.03 14.06
CA PRO A 66 -0.44 1.12 14.01
C PRO A 66 0.67 0.93 12.97
N ASN A 67 0.90 -0.33 12.57
CA ASN A 67 1.96 -0.71 11.64
C ASN A 67 1.48 -0.88 10.19
N VAL A 68 0.18 -0.73 9.95
CA VAL A 68 -0.43 -0.94 8.63
C VAL A 68 -1.20 0.32 8.24
N LEU A 69 -0.99 0.78 7.02
CA LEU A 69 -1.79 1.85 6.43
C LEU A 69 -2.28 1.43 5.06
N VAL A 70 -3.53 1.77 4.77
CA VAL A 70 -4.14 1.57 3.46
C VAL A 70 -4.43 2.95 2.90
N LEU A 71 -3.89 3.26 1.74
CA LEU A 71 -4.12 4.50 1.01
C LEU A 71 -4.63 4.20 -0.39
N GLU A 72 -5.39 5.14 -0.92
CA GLU A 72 -5.71 5.16 -2.35
C GLU A 72 -4.51 5.66 -3.16
N ALA A 73 -4.39 5.22 -4.41
CA ALA A 73 -3.32 5.64 -5.32
C ALA A 73 -3.22 7.17 -5.45
N GLN A 74 -4.35 7.88 -5.36
CA GLN A 74 -4.41 9.34 -5.44
C GLN A 74 -3.90 10.06 -4.20
N GLN A 75 -3.90 9.39 -3.04
CA GLN A 75 -3.55 9.96 -1.74
C GLN A 75 -2.12 9.61 -1.30
N ILE A 76 -1.32 8.99 -2.18
CA ILE A 76 0.04 8.61 -1.82
C ILE A 76 0.89 9.86 -1.59
N ASP A 77 1.58 9.85 -0.46
CA ASP A 77 2.55 10.86 -0.08
C ASP A 77 3.98 10.26 0.05
N PRO A 78 5.03 11.07 -0.22
CA PRO A 78 6.42 10.66 -0.08
C PRO A 78 6.78 10.15 1.31
N TYR A 79 6.16 10.72 2.35
CA TYR A 79 6.48 10.38 3.74
C TYR A 79 6.01 8.97 4.07
N SER A 80 4.78 8.60 3.71
CA SER A 80 4.25 7.25 3.87
C SER A 80 5.08 6.23 3.09
N LEU A 81 5.45 6.53 1.85
CA LEU A 81 6.31 5.66 1.04
C LEU A 81 7.67 5.36 1.71
N LEU A 82 8.23 6.33 2.43
CA LEU A 82 9.51 6.17 3.11
C LEU A 82 9.38 5.54 4.50
N ARG A 83 8.30 5.85 5.23
CA ARG A 83 8.06 5.41 6.62
C ARG A 83 7.87 3.90 6.75
N TYR A 84 7.18 3.27 5.81
CA TYR A 84 6.87 1.84 5.89
C TYR A 84 7.97 0.97 5.28
N LYS A 85 8.31 -0.15 5.93
CA LYS A 85 9.36 -1.06 5.44
C LYS A 85 9.00 -1.68 4.09
N LYS A 86 7.76 -2.13 3.93
CA LYS A 86 7.24 -2.72 2.69
C LYS A 86 6.09 -1.89 2.14
N VAL A 87 6.04 -1.76 0.82
CA VAL A 87 4.95 -1.09 0.10
C VAL A 87 4.31 -2.12 -0.82
N VAL A 88 3.04 -2.39 -0.61
CA VAL A 88 2.26 -3.36 -1.39
C VAL A 88 1.25 -2.59 -2.23
N VAL A 89 1.32 -2.75 -3.54
CA VAL A 89 0.49 -2.03 -4.50
C VAL A 89 -0.40 -3.02 -5.24
N THR A 90 -1.69 -2.73 -5.39
CA THR A 90 -2.54 -3.57 -6.24
C THR A 90 -2.26 -3.31 -7.72
N LYS A 91 -2.44 -4.32 -8.58
CA LYS A 91 -2.25 -4.17 -10.03
C LYS A 91 -3.09 -3.01 -10.62
N ALA A 92 -4.31 -2.84 -10.12
CA ALA A 92 -5.17 -1.73 -10.50
C ALA A 92 -4.62 -0.37 -10.04
N ALA A 93 -4.01 -0.29 -8.86
CA ALA A 93 -3.37 0.92 -8.38
C ALA A 93 -2.12 1.28 -9.19
N VAL A 94 -1.34 0.28 -9.65
CA VAL A 94 -0.19 0.52 -10.54
C VAL A 94 -0.62 1.23 -11.82
N ALA A 95 -1.66 0.74 -12.49
CA ALA A 95 -2.17 1.35 -13.73
C ALA A 95 -2.61 2.81 -13.50
N GLN A 96 -3.28 3.07 -12.37
CA GLN A 96 -3.70 4.43 -12.02
C GLN A 96 -2.52 5.36 -11.69
N LEU A 97 -1.46 4.82 -11.08
CA LEU A 97 -0.22 5.58 -10.86
C LEU A 97 0.47 5.86 -12.19
N GLU A 98 0.58 4.89 -13.09
CA GLU A 98 1.15 5.13 -14.42
C GLU A 98 0.42 6.26 -15.15
N GLU A 99 -0.92 6.26 -15.16
CA GLU A 99 -1.70 7.35 -15.78
C GLU A 99 -1.54 8.72 -15.10
N GLN A 100 -1.26 8.76 -13.80
CA GLN A 100 -1.11 10.03 -13.07
C GLN A 100 0.29 10.65 -13.19
N TRP A 101 1.32 9.83 -13.38
CA TRP A 101 2.72 10.25 -13.30
C TRP A 101 3.49 10.16 -14.63
N VAL A 102 2.98 9.43 -15.62
CA VAL A 102 3.45 9.38 -17.03
C VAL A 102 2.64 10.37 -17.86
#